data_AF-A0A4Y9F7J4-F1
#
_entry.id   AF-A0A4Y9F7J4-F1
#
_cell.length_a   1.000
_cell.length_b   1.000
_cell.length_c   1.000
_cell.angle_alpha   90.00
_cell.angle_beta   90.00
_cell.angle_gamma   90.00
#
_symmetry.space_group_name_H-M   'P 1'
#
loop_
_entity.id
_entity.type
_entity.pdbx_description
1 polymer ?
#
loop_
_entity_poly.entity_id
_entity_poly.type
_entity_poly.pdbx_seq_one_letter_code
_entity_poly.pdbx_strand_id
1 'polypeptide(L)'
;MRTFGWLGGVALLLFLAGCRYTFLPLDPGKPLPPERPFVVARLEKGAEEAILVLRVERLPSPGYLHLKWFREEALLQEKTLFLEKVGSYRVSFPLSEGYHRLVGLWVEGVLFQLDLGTPSLPDPDEEEKKGNGQER
;
A
#
# COMPACT_ATOMS: atom_id res chain seq x y z
N MET A 1 6.45 48.70 -57.56
CA MET A 1 6.99 48.48 -56.20
C MET A 1 5.92 47.85 -55.30
N ARG A 2 5.58 46.56 -55.52
CA ARG A 2 4.48 45.88 -54.78
C ARG A 2 4.85 44.46 -54.32
N THR A 3 6.01 43.95 -54.77
CA THR A 3 6.55 42.62 -54.48
C THR A 3 7.39 42.57 -53.19
N PHE A 4 7.96 43.70 -52.75
CA PHE A 4 8.83 43.76 -51.57
C PHE A 4 8.07 43.57 -50.24
N GLY A 5 6.81 44.03 -50.17
CA GLY A 5 5.95 43.84 -49.00
C GLY A 5 5.46 42.39 -48.83
N TRP A 6 5.33 41.63 -49.91
CA TRP A 6 4.86 40.24 -49.86
C TRP A 6 5.95 39.29 -49.35
N LEU A 7 7.19 39.43 -49.81
CA LEU A 7 8.31 38.65 -49.26
C LEU A 7 8.54 38.94 -47.77
N GLY A 8 8.44 40.20 -47.35
CA GLY A 8 8.51 40.57 -45.94
C GLY A 8 7.38 39.97 -45.11
N GLY A 9 6.14 39.98 -45.64
CA GLY A 9 4.98 39.38 -44.98
C GLY A 9 5.08 37.86 -44.85
N VAL A 10 5.57 37.16 -45.88
CA VAL A 10 5.77 35.70 -45.85
C VAL A 10 6.87 35.31 -44.86
N ALA A 11 7.99 36.04 -44.87
CA ALA A 11 9.08 35.79 -43.91
C ALA A 11 8.62 36.00 -42.46
N LEU A 12 7.82 37.05 -42.22
CA LEU A 12 7.26 37.32 -40.89
C LEU A 12 6.31 36.19 -40.45
N LEU A 13 5.42 35.70 -41.32
CA LEU A 13 4.53 34.58 -41.01
C LEU A 13 5.28 33.30 -40.66
N LEU A 14 6.40 33.01 -41.34
CA LEU A 14 7.25 31.85 -41.02
C LEU A 14 7.93 31.99 -39.65
N PHE A 15 8.37 33.20 -39.28
CA PHE A 15 8.93 33.47 -37.96
C PHE A 15 7.87 33.35 -36.84
N LEU A 16 6.66 33.86 -37.07
CA LEU A 16 5.56 33.69 -36.10
C LEU A 16 5.11 32.22 -35.96
N ALA A 17 5.18 31.43 -37.04
CA ALA A 17 4.92 29.99 -36.97
C ALA A 17 5.98 29.22 -36.16
N GLY A 18 7.21 29.74 -36.09
CA GLY A 18 8.29 29.22 -35.25
C GLY A 18 8.16 29.54 -33.76
N CYS A 19 7.34 30.53 -33.38
CA CYS A 19 7.09 30.91 -31.98
C CYS A 19 6.01 30.05 -31.29
N ARG A 20 5.77 28.82 -31.77
CA ARG A 20 4.92 27.88 -31.02
C ARG A 20 5.68 27.38 -29.81
N TYR A 21 5.03 27.41 -28.66
CA TYR A 21 5.49 26.72 -27.45
C TYR A 21 5.79 25.26 -27.81
N THR A 22 7.08 24.91 -27.83
CA THR A 22 7.50 23.51 -27.94
C THR A 22 7.33 22.90 -26.56
N PHE A 23 6.07 22.70 -26.16
CA PHE A 23 5.77 21.89 -24.99
C PHE A 23 6.00 20.44 -25.38
N LEU A 24 7.25 20.00 -25.26
CA LEU A 24 7.59 18.60 -25.29
C LEU A 24 7.23 18.05 -23.90
N PRO A 25 6.11 17.31 -23.75
CA PRO A 25 5.79 16.74 -22.44
C PRO A 25 6.97 15.87 -22.00
N LEU A 26 7.40 16.05 -20.76
CA LEU A 26 8.38 15.16 -20.15
C LEU A 26 7.78 13.75 -20.20
N ASP A 27 8.38 12.86 -20.99
CA ASP A 27 8.10 11.42 -20.93
C ASP A 27 8.89 10.88 -19.72
N PRO A 28 8.23 10.54 -18.60
CA PRO A 28 8.91 10.04 -17.41
C PRO A 28 9.52 8.65 -17.63
N GLY A 29 9.32 8.04 -18.81
CA GLY A 29 9.76 6.69 -19.12
C GLY A 29 8.90 5.64 -18.42
N LYS A 30 9.37 4.39 -18.46
CA LYS A 30 8.69 3.27 -17.79
C LYS A 30 9.14 3.19 -16.34
N PRO A 31 8.21 2.96 -15.39
CA PRO A 31 8.60 2.72 -14.01
C PRO A 31 9.46 1.46 -13.92
N LEU A 32 10.42 1.47 -13.01
CA LEU A 32 11.22 0.30 -12.69
C LEU A 32 10.30 -0.84 -12.18
N PRO A 33 10.67 -2.11 -12.43
CA PRO A 33 9.98 -3.24 -11.82
C PRO A 33 9.91 -3.07 -10.30
N PRO A 34 8.80 -3.47 -9.66
CA PRO A 34 8.70 -3.35 -8.21
C PRO A 34 9.72 -4.27 -7.53
N GLU A 35 10.30 -3.86 -6.41
CA GLU A 35 11.20 -4.72 -5.62
C GLU A 35 10.44 -5.66 -4.68
N ARG A 36 9.21 -5.28 -4.31
CA ARG A 36 8.31 -6.06 -3.44
C ARG A 36 6.89 -6.09 -4.01
N PRO A 37 6.07 -7.08 -3.65
CA PRO A 37 4.68 -7.09 -4.07
C PRO A 37 3.96 -5.83 -3.61
N PHE A 38 3.05 -5.34 -4.45
CA PHE A 38 2.08 -4.33 -4.06
C PHE A 38 0.73 -5.00 -3.91
N VAL A 39 0.22 -5.00 -2.68
CA VAL A 39 -1.03 -5.67 -2.33
C VAL A 39 -1.96 -4.69 -1.62
N VAL A 40 -3.25 -4.89 -1.84
CA VAL A 40 -4.33 -4.26 -1.09
C VAL A 40 -5.00 -5.37 -0.30
N ALA A 41 -4.88 -5.30 1.03
CA ALA A 41 -5.40 -6.32 1.93
C ALA A 41 -6.53 -5.71 2.76
N ARG A 42 -7.63 -6.46 2.91
CA ARG A 42 -8.76 -6.11 3.78
C ARG A 42 -9.14 -7.33 4.60
N LEU A 43 -9.51 -7.09 5.85
CA LEU A 43 -10.03 -8.12 6.73
C LEU A 43 -11.52 -7.87 6.94
N GLU A 44 -12.35 -8.83 6.54
CA GLU A 44 -13.80 -8.79 6.67
C GLU A 44 -14.23 -9.64 7.86
N LYS A 45 -15.08 -9.08 8.73
CA LYS A 45 -15.60 -9.76 9.91
C LYS A 45 -16.85 -10.57 9.54
N GLY A 46 -16.79 -11.89 9.70
CA GLY A 46 -17.94 -12.79 9.66
C GLY A 46 -18.46 -13.12 11.06
N ALA A 47 -19.37 -14.10 11.15
CA ALA A 47 -19.94 -14.55 12.42
C ALA A 47 -18.93 -15.35 13.26
N GLU A 48 -18.26 -16.33 12.64
CA GLU A 48 -17.29 -17.23 13.30
C GLU A 48 -15.91 -17.21 12.63
N GLU A 49 -15.78 -16.45 11.53
CA GLU A 49 -14.56 -16.37 10.74
C GLU A 49 -14.21 -14.93 10.39
N ALA A 50 -12.91 -14.66 10.27
CA ALA A 50 -12.36 -13.46 9.65
C ALA A 50 -11.85 -13.82 8.26
N ILE A 51 -12.27 -13.08 7.24
CA ILE A 51 -11.92 -13.35 5.84
C ILE A 51 -10.91 -12.29 5.38
N LEU A 52 -9.68 -12.72 5.10
CA LEU A 52 -8.72 -11.91 4.37
C LEU A 52 -9.13 -11.87 2.91
N VAL A 53 -9.39 -10.66 2.40
CA VAL A 53 -9.51 -10.37 0.97
C VAL A 53 -8.23 -9.65 0.54
N LEU A 54 -7.41 -10.33 -0.25
CA LEU A 54 -6.11 -9.85 -0.71
C LEU A 54 -6.14 -9.63 -2.23
N ARG A 55 -5.85 -8.42 -2.68
CA ARG A 55 -5.68 -8.10 -4.10
C ARG A 55 -4.21 -7.77 -4.38
N VAL A 56 -3.58 -8.54 -5.25
CA VAL A 56 -2.20 -8.36 -5.70
C VAL A 56 -2.22 -7.56 -7.01
N GLU A 57 -1.78 -6.31 -6.99
CA GLU A 57 -1.76 -5.45 -8.18
C GLU A 57 -0.42 -5.52 -8.91
N ARG A 58 0.69 -5.70 -8.16
CA ARG A 58 2.03 -5.86 -8.72
C ARG A 58 2.77 -6.95 -7.98
N LEU A 59 3.44 -7.81 -8.72
CA LEU A 59 4.18 -8.94 -8.18
C LEU A 59 5.54 -9.02 -8.89
N PRO A 60 6.68 -8.87 -8.19
CA PRO A 60 8.01 -8.97 -8.80
C PRO A 60 8.30 -10.38 -9.34
N SER A 61 7.99 -11.39 -8.54
CA SER A 61 8.19 -12.80 -8.85
C SER A 61 7.18 -13.64 -8.08
N PRO A 62 6.86 -14.86 -8.55
CA PRO A 62 6.08 -15.82 -7.77
C PRO A 62 6.75 -16.10 -6.42
N GLY A 63 5.95 -16.32 -5.38
CA GLY A 63 6.49 -16.56 -4.04
C GLY A 63 5.43 -16.79 -2.98
N TYR A 64 5.89 -16.99 -1.75
CA TYR A 64 5.03 -17.32 -0.63
C TYR A 64 4.78 -16.09 0.26
N LEU A 65 3.50 -15.81 0.49
CA LEU A 65 3.04 -14.89 1.51
C LEU A 65 2.73 -15.68 2.78
N HIS A 66 3.47 -15.44 3.84
CA HIS A 66 3.20 -16.03 5.15
C HIS A 66 2.19 -15.16 5.90
N LEU A 67 1.18 -15.79 6.47
CA LEU A 67 0.09 -15.14 7.18
C LEU A 67 0.11 -15.65 8.62
N LYS A 68 0.27 -14.74 9.57
CA LYS A 68 0.26 -15.03 11.00
C LYS A 68 -0.94 -14.38 11.65
N TRP A 69 -1.79 -15.20 12.27
CA TRP A 69 -3.03 -14.78 12.90
C TRP A 69 -2.90 -14.86 14.41
N PHE A 70 -3.01 -13.71 15.06
CA PHE A 70 -2.87 -13.55 16.50
C PHE A 70 -4.20 -13.16 17.14
N ARG A 71 -4.36 -13.56 18.40
CA ARG A 71 -5.33 -12.99 19.33
C ARG A 71 -4.58 -12.46 20.53
N GLU A 72 -4.70 -11.16 20.75
CA GLU A 72 -3.79 -10.42 21.65
C GLU A 72 -2.33 -10.71 21.26
N GLU A 73 -1.55 -11.34 22.15
CA GLU A 73 -0.15 -11.75 21.91
C GLU A 73 -0.01 -13.21 21.47
N ALA A 74 -1.08 -13.99 21.54
CA ALA A 74 -1.05 -15.42 21.25
C ALA A 74 -1.22 -15.69 19.76
N LEU A 75 -0.25 -16.37 19.16
CA LEU A 75 -0.35 -16.86 17.78
C LEU A 75 -1.35 -18.02 17.72
N LEU A 76 -2.49 -17.80 17.05
CA LEU A 76 -3.53 -18.80 16.89
C LEU A 76 -3.28 -19.70 15.68
N GLN A 77 -2.85 -19.12 14.56
CA GLN A 77 -2.69 -19.87 13.32
C GLN A 77 -1.66 -19.23 12.39
N GLU A 78 -0.92 -20.08 11.68
CA GLU A 78 -0.08 -19.70 10.56
C GLU A 78 -0.60 -20.35 9.27
N LYS A 79 -0.65 -19.58 8.18
CA LYS A 79 -0.96 -20.06 6.84
C LYS A 79 0.07 -19.53 5.87
N THR A 80 0.28 -20.26 4.78
CA THR A 80 1.13 -19.81 3.69
C THR A 80 0.31 -19.81 2.40
N LEU A 81 0.34 -18.69 1.68
CA LEU A 81 -0.36 -18.50 0.42
C LEU A 81 0.66 -18.32 -0.71
N PHE A 82 0.61 -19.19 -1.72
CA PHE A 82 1.46 -19.03 -2.90
C PHE A 82 0.84 -18.01 -3.86
N LEU A 83 1.55 -16.91 -4.09
CA LEU A 83 1.18 -15.88 -5.05
C LEU A 83 1.89 -16.18 -6.36
N GLU A 84 1.18 -16.80 -7.30
CA GLU A 84 1.71 -17.12 -8.64
C GLU A 84 1.65 -15.90 -9.58
N LYS A 85 0.57 -15.12 -9.48
CA LYS A 85 0.29 -14.01 -10.38
C LYS A 85 -0.50 -12.91 -9.68
N VAL A 86 -0.63 -11.77 -10.36
CA VAL A 86 -1.55 -10.70 -9.96
C VAL A 86 -2.99 -11.24 -9.96
N GLY A 87 -3.81 -10.80 -9.00
CA GLY A 87 -5.16 -11.33 -8.82
C GLY A 87 -5.70 -11.16 -7.41
N SER A 88 -6.84 -11.78 -7.17
CA SER A 88 -7.54 -11.75 -5.88
C SER A 88 -7.47 -13.10 -5.19
N TYR A 89 -7.20 -13.08 -3.90
CA TYR A 89 -7.09 -14.25 -3.04
C TYR A 89 -7.95 -14.07 -1.80
N ARG A 90 -8.50 -15.18 -1.30
CA ARG A 90 -9.32 -15.20 -0.09
C ARG A 90 -8.83 -16.29 0.85
N VAL A 91 -8.66 -15.94 2.12
CA VAL A 91 -8.24 -16.87 3.17
C VAL A 91 -9.07 -16.61 4.42
N SER A 92 -9.73 -17.65 4.94
CA SER A 92 -10.47 -17.56 6.21
C SER A 92 -9.58 -17.86 7.41
N PHE A 93 -9.90 -17.28 8.55
CA PHE A 93 -9.30 -17.55 9.85
C PHE A 93 -10.40 -17.69 10.90
N PRO A 94 -10.22 -18.53 11.92
CA PRO A 94 -11.19 -18.62 13.02
C PRO A 94 -11.25 -17.28 13.75
N LEU A 95 -12.45 -16.84 14.09
CA LEU A 95 -12.69 -15.60 14.80
C LEU A 95 -13.43 -15.89 16.11
N SER A 96 -12.85 -15.43 17.22
CA SER A 96 -13.51 -15.40 18.53
C SER A 96 -13.68 -13.97 19.02
N GLU A 97 -14.25 -13.79 20.21
CA GLU A 97 -14.18 -12.51 20.92
C GLU A 97 -12.72 -12.13 21.24
N GLY A 98 -12.47 -10.83 21.38
CA GLY A 98 -11.15 -10.25 21.66
C GLY A 98 -10.53 -9.52 20.46
N TYR A 99 -9.35 -8.92 20.70
CA TYR A 99 -8.58 -8.25 19.66
C TYR A 99 -7.76 -9.26 18.86
N HIS A 100 -7.85 -9.16 17.54
CA HIS A 100 -7.13 -10.03 16.63
C HIS A 100 -6.27 -9.23 15.66
N ARG A 101 -5.12 -9.80 15.30
CA ARG A 101 -4.16 -9.20 14.39
C ARG A 101 -3.71 -10.20 13.34
N LEU A 102 -3.81 -9.81 12.09
CA LEU A 102 -3.27 -10.55 10.94
C LEU A 102 -2.03 -9.84 10.41
N VAL A 103 -0.90 -10.56 10.39
CA VAL A 103 0.36 -10.07 9.84
C VAL A 103 0.68 -10.84 8.57
N GLY A 104 0.83 -10.13 7.45
CA GLY A 104 1.28 -10.67 6.18
C GLY A 104 2.77 -10.41 5.99
N LEU A 105 3.56 -11.46 5.79
CA LEU A 105 5.01 -11.42 5.62
C LEU A 105 5.37 -11.88 4.21
N TRP A 106 6.20 -11.10 3.52
CA TRP A 106 6.78 -11.47 2.24
C TRP A 106 8.29 -11.60 2.39
N VAL A 107 8.82 -12.79 2.13
CA VAL A 107 10.20 -13.16 2.46
C VAL A 107 10.43 -12.94 3.97
N GLU A 108 11.18 -11.93 4.37
CA GLU A 108 11.47 -11.61 5.78
C GLU A 108 10.86 -10.27 6.24
N GLY A 109 10.11 -9.59 5.37
CA GLY A 109 9.53 -8.28 5.64
C GLY A 109 8.03 -8.32 5.92
N VAL A 110 7.56 -7.52 6.87
CA VAL A 110 6.12 -7.25 7.04
C VAL A 110 5.62 -6.48 5.83
N LEU A 111 4.68 -7.08 5.10
CA LEU A 111 4.03 -6.49 3.94
C LEU A 111 2.78 -5.71 4.35
N PHE A 112 2.00 -6.25 5.28
CA PHE A 112 0.84 -5.58 5.85
C PHE A 112 0.52 -6.11 7.26
N GLN A 113 -0.21 -5.29 8.01
CA GLN A 113 -0.84 -5.66 9.28
C GLN A 113 -2.30 -5.19 9.23
N LEU A 114 -3.23 -6.06 9.61
CA LEU A 114 -4.65 -5.77 9.69
C LEU A 114 -5.18 -6.19 11.05
N ASP A 115 -5.97 -5.33 11.66
CA ASP A 115 -6.47 -5.53 13.02
C ASP A 115 -8.01 -5.61 13.01
N LEU A 116 -8.55 -6.43 13.90
CA LEU A 116 -9.99 -6.54 14.17
C LEU A 116 -10.25 -6.50 15.68
N GLY A 117 -11.24 -5.71 16.08
CA GLY A 117 -11.61 -5.53 17.50
C GLY A 117 -10.93 -4.32 18.12
N THR A 118 -11.02 -4.22 19.44
CA THR A 118 -10.48 -3.09 20.22
C THR A 118 -9.31 -3.60 21.05
N PRO A 119 -8.10 -3.03 20.90
CA PRO A 119 -6.96 -3.41 21.72
C PRO A 119 -7.20 -3.01 23.18
N SER A 120 -6.73 -3.82 24.13
CA SER A 120 -6.61 -3.41 25.53
C SER A 120 -5.46 -2.41 25.66
N LEU A 121 -5.80 -1.13 25.73
CA LEU A 121 -4.83 -0.09 26.06
C LEU A 121 -4.68 -0.01 27.60
N PRO A 122 -3.46 0.20 28.11
CA PRO A 122 -3.28 0.51 29.52
C PRO A 122 -4.03 1.79 29.88
N ASP A 123 -4.56 1.86 31.10
CA ASP A 123 -5.26 3.04 31.60
C ASP A 123 -4.24 4.18 31.76
N PRO A 124 -4.42 5.34 31.08
CA PRO A 124 -3.50 6.47 31.17
C PRO A 124 -3.28 6.97 32.61
N ASP A 125 -4.25 6.74 33.51
CA ASP A 125 -4.18 7.23 34.89
C ASP A 125 -3.33 6.34 35.82
N GLU A 126 -2.84 5.18 35.37
CA GLU A 126 -1.96 4.30 36.16
C GLU A 126 -0.52 4.84 36.28
N GLU A 127 -0.07 5.70 35.36
CA GLU A 127 1.29 6.25 35.39
C GLU A 127 1.48 7.33 36.46
N GLU A 128 0.44 8.09 36.84
CA GLU A 128 0.55 9.15 37.85
C GLU A 128 0.80 8.62 39.28
N LYS A 129 0.41 7.38 39.58
CA LYS A 129 0.60 6.78 40.91
C LYS A 129 2.01 6.27 41.20
N LYS A 130 2.86 6.11 40.18
CA LYS A 130 4.25 5.63 40.38
C LYS A 130 5.25 6.75 40.72
N GLY A 131 4.86 8.02 40.64
CA GLY A 131 5.76 9.16 40.84
C GLY A 131 5.79 9.78 42.25
N ASN A 132 4.89 9.40 43.17
CA ASN A 132 4.68 10.17 44.40
C ASN A 132 4.85 9.39 45.71
N GLY A 133 5.69 8.34 45.69
CA GLY A 133 6.09 7.62 46.88
C GLY A 133 7.61 7.56 46.99
N GLN A 134 8.17 8.42 47.85
CA GLN A 134 9.13 8.07 48.91
C GLN A 134 10.33 9.03 49.01
N GLU A 135 10.15 10.10 49.78
CA GLU A 135 11.22 10.66 50.61
C GLU A 135 10.63 10.88 52.01
N ARG A 136 11.03 10.01 52.95
CA ARG A 136 10.92 10.23 54.39
C ARG A 136 12.28 10.63 54.90
#